data_AF-A0A6P2CYJ9-F1
#
_entry.id   AF-A0A6P2CYJ9-F1
#
_cell.length_a   1.000
_cell.length_b   1.000
_cell.length_c   1.000
_cell.angle_alpha   90.00
_cell.angle_beta   90.00
_cell.angle_gamma   90.00
#
_symmetry.space_group_name_H-M   'P 1'
#
loop_
_entity.id
_entity.type
_entity.pdbx_description
1 polymer ?
#
loop_
_entity_poly.entity_id
_entity_poly.type
_entity_poly.pdbx_seq_one_letter_code
_entity_poly.pdbx_strand_id
1 'polypeptide(L)'
;MTDREWDDCPHSDHMLMPLHGWMQEAPSRHRALDRKLRLFAVACCRQRQELFTDPYCARAIEVADGQSSSAETKELYDTIMSLPCDDAQAHAIHNVALKLIGAGGLQAAMGAIMDLAVATGWDDFRSITAAQAPLLRCVVGNPFRPVALDPRWRTTTAVDLGEAIYADRAFERLPILADALQDAGCSHPDVLGHCRSPGGAHSRGCWVIDLLLEKT
;
A
#
# COMPACT_ATOMS: atom_id res chain seq x y z
N MET A 1 -8.59 14.88 -11.48
CA MET A 1 -7.23 14.99 -10.92
C MET A 1 -6.25 14.89 -12.09
N THR A 2 -5.27 15.79 -12.15
CA THR A 2 -4.13 15.82 -13.09
C THR A 2 -2.87 15.23 -12.46
N ASP A 3 -1.78 15.09 -13.22
CA ASP A 3 -0.49 14.61 -12.68
C ASP A 3 0.03 15.47 -11.51
N ARG A 4 -0.03 16.80 -11.66
CA ARG A 4 0.41 17.75 -10.63
C ARG A 4 -0.53 17.77 -9.44
N GLU A 5 -1.84 17.74 -9.69
CA GLU A 5 -2.81 17.66 -8.60
C GLU A 5 -2.63 16.40 -7.76
N TRP A 6 -2.20 15.27 -8.36
CA TRP A 6 -1.85 14.06 -7.63
C TRP A 6 -0.61 14.23 -6.76
N ASP A 7 0.46 14.79 -7.33
CA ASP A 7 1.72 15.03 -6.61
C ASP A 7 1.50 15.99 -5.43
N ASP A 8 0.68 17.03 -5.60
CA ASP A 8 0.40 18.06 -4.60
C ASP A 8 -0.74 17.68 -3.62
N CYS A 9 -1.51 16.62 -3.87
CA CYS A 9 -2.71 16.29 -3.06
C CYS A 9 -2.36 15.87 -1.63
N PRO A 10 -2.73 16.63 -0.59
CA PRO A 10 -2.29 16.32 0.76
C PRO A 10 -3.07 15.17 1.41
N HIS A 11 -4.14 14.64 0.82
CA HIS A 11 -5.06 13.72 1.50
C HIS A 11 -5.41 12.48 0.66
N SER A 12 -5.26 11.29 1.23
CA SER A 12 -5.47 10.00 0.57
C SER A 12 -6.91 9.75 0.10
N ASP A 13 -7.91 10.29 0.81
CA ASP A 13 -9.34 10.16 0.47
C ASP A 13 -9.67 10.85 -0.86
N HIS A 14 -9.09 12.02 -1.12
CA HIS A 14 -9.22 12.71 -2.41
C HIS A 14 -8.49 11.97 -3.54
N MET A 15 -7.38 11.30 -3.23
CA MET A 15 -6.58 10.54 -4.19
C MET A 15 -7.24 9.22 -4.60
N LEU A 16 -8.05 8.58 -3.75
CA LEU A 16 -8.76 7.34 -4.09
C LEU A 16 -9.89 7.54 -5.12
N MET A 17 -10.53 8.71 -5.14
CA MET A 17 -11.67 9.02 -6.02
C MET A 17 -11.40 8.75 -7.51
N PRO A 18 -10.33 9.26 -8.14
CA PRO A 18 -10.04 8.96 -9.54
C PRO A 18 -9.73 7.47 -9.78
N LEU A 19 -9.12 6.78 -8.82
CA LEU A 19 -8.79 5.34 -8.95
C LEU A 19 -10.06 4.47 -9.00
N HIS A 20 -11.10 4.84 -8.26
CA HIS A 20 -12.39 4.14 -8.31
C HIS A 20 -13.01 4.22 -9.71
N GLY A 21 -13.00 5.39 -10.34
CA GLY A 21 -13.50 5.55 -11.72
C GLY A 21 -12.73 4.67 -12.71
N TRP A 22 -11.40 4.61 -12.59
CA TRP A 22 -10.58 3.79 -13.49
C TRP A 22 -10.78 2.29 -13.35
N MET A 23 -11.10 1.81 -12.14
CA MET A 23 -11.45 0.40 -11.93
C MET A 23 -12.71 0.00 -12.71
N GLN A 24 -13.61 0.94 -12.98
CA GLN A 24 -14.83 0.69 -13.76
C GLN A 24 -14.57 0.73 -15.28
N GLU A 25 -13.59 1.52 -15.73
CA GLU A 25 -13.33 1.73 -17.16
C GLU A 25 -12.35 0.72 -17.79
N ALA A 26 -11.43 0.13 -17.00
CA ALA A 26 -10.36 -0.73 -17.52
C ALA A 26 -10.21 -2.05 -16.73
N PRO A 27 -11.02 -3.10 -17.05
CA PRO A 27 -11.04 -4.36 -16.30
C PRO A 27 -9.68 -5.09 -16.25
N SER A 28 -8.83 -4.93 -17.26
CA SER A 28 -7.49 -5.54 -17.30
C SER A 28 -6.54 -4.97 -16.24
N ARG A 29 -6.77 -3.74 -15.78
CA ARG A 29 -5.98 -3.08 -14.72
C ARG A 29 -6.56 -3.33 -13.33
N HIS A 30 -7.78 -3.88 -13.25
CA HIS A 30 -8.50 -4.08 -12.01
C HIS A 30 -7.72 -4.94 -11.02
N ARG A 31 -7.18 -6.10 -11.46
CA ARG A 31 -6.44 -7.00 -10.58
C ARG A 31 -5.17 -6.36 -9.98
N ALA A 32 -4.40 -5.67 -10.81
CA ALA A 32 -3.16 -5.04 -10.37
C ALA A 32 -3.40 -3.86 -9.42
N LEU A 33 -4.41 -3.05 -9.72
CA LEU A 33 -4.82 -1.97 -8.84
C LEU A 33 -5.45 -2.51 -7.55
N ASP A 34 -6.21 -3.60 -7.59
CA ASP A 34 -6.75 -4.28 -6.40
C ASP A 34 -5.64 -4.73 -5.46
N ARG A 35 -4.61 -5.41 -5.97
CA ARG A 35 -3.43 -5.79 -5.18
C ARG A 35 -2.76 -4.57 -4.55
N LYS A 36 -2.52 -3.52 -5.34
CA LYS A 36 -1.90 -2.27 -4.85
C LYS A 36 -2.73 -1.60 -3.76
N LEU A 37 -4.05 -1.50 -3.93
CA LEU A 37 -4.93 -0.90 -2.92
C LEU A 37 -5.00 -1.72 -1.64
N ARG A 38 -4.92 -3.06 -1.71
CA ARG A 38 -4.77 -3.90 -0.51
C ARG A 38 -3.44 -3.65 0.20
N LEU A 39 -2.33 -3.55 -0.54
CA LEU A 39 -1.01 -3.25 0.05
C LEU A 39 -0.93 -1.84 0.65
N PHE A 40 -1.62 -0.87 0.05
CA PHE A 40 -1.84 0.44 0.65
C PHE A 40 -2.59 0.32 1.98
N ALA A 41 -3.71 -0.42 2.03
CA ALA A 41 -4.48 -0.62 3.25
C ALA A 41 -3.63 -1.28 4.36
N VAL A 42 -2.82 -2.29 4.01
CA VAL A 42 -1.86 -2.92 4.93
C VAL A 42 -0.86 -1.90 5.46
N ALA A 43 -0.30 -1.04 4.60
CA ALA A 43 0.67 -0.03 5.00
C ALA A 43 0.05 0.98 5.99
N CYS A 44 -1.19 1.42 5.75
CA CYS A 44 -1.95 2.27 6.67
C CYS A 44 -2.17 1.61 8.04
N CYS A 45 -2.54 0.32 8.06
CA CYS A 45 -2.76 -0.41 9.30
C CYS A 45 -1.44 -0.60 10.08
N ARG A 46 -0.33 -0.86 9.38
CA ARG A 46 1.01 -0.95 10.01
C ARG A 46 1.48 0.37 10.62
N GLN A 47 1.21 1.49 9.95
CA GLN A 47 1.52 2.81 10.49
C GLN A 47 0.82 3.08 11.83
N ARG A 48 -0.33 2.42 12.05
CA ARG A 48 -1.16 2.51 13.26
C ARG A 48 -1.26 1.19 14.02
N GLN A 49 -0.20 0.38 13.99
CA GLN A 49 -0.18 -0.95 14.61
C GLN A 49 -0.53 -0.95 16.10
N GLU A 50 -0.31 0.17 16.80
CA GLU A 50 -0.64 0.35 18.21
C GLU A 50 -2.16 0.24 18.49
N LEU A 51 -3.00 0.43 17.48
CA LEU A 51 -4.45 0.25 17.59
C LEU A 51 -4.88 -1.24 17.51
N PHE A 52 -4.02 -2.13 17.01
CA PHE A 52 -4.31 -3.54 16.80
C PHE A 52 -3.86 -4.37 18.01
N THR A 53 -4.50 -4.15 19.16
CA THR A 53 -4.16 -4.83 20.42
C THR A 53 -4.61 -6.29 20.45
N ASP A 54 -5.65 -6.63 19.68
CA ASP A 54 -6.11 -8.01 19.52
C ASP A 54 -5.17 -8.79 18.57
N PRO A 55 -4.66 -9.97 18.95
CA PRO A 55 -3.69 -10.71 18.16
C PRO A 55 -4.24 -11.22 16.82
N TYR A 56 -5.54 -11.47 16.69
CA TYR A 56 -6.14 -11.90 15.43
C TYR A 56 -6.25 -10.74 14.45
N CYS A 57 -6.62 -9.55 14.95
CA CYS A 57 -6.63 -8.33 14.14
C CYS A 57 -5.22 -7.94 13.67
N ALA A 58 -4.21 -8.05 14.55
CA ALA A 58 -2.81 -7.84 14.15
C ALA A 58 -2.36 -8.85 13.08
N ARG A 59 -2.73 -10.13 13.24
CA ARG A 59 -2.43 -11.20 12.27
C ARG A 59 -3.08 -10.96 10.90
N ALA A 60 -4.22 -10.29 10.83
CA ALA A 60 -4.86 -9.94 9.56
C ALA A 60 -3.95 -9.06 8.67
N ILE A 61 -3.16 -8.17 9.28
CA ILE A 61 -2.18 -7.33 8.57
C ILE A 61 -1.08 -8.19 7.94
N GLU A 62 -0.61 -9.20 8.66
CA GLU A 62 0.42 -10.13 8.16
C GLU A 62 -0.10 -11.00 7.02
N VAL A 63 -1.31 -11.54 7.19
CA VAL A 63 -1.99 -12.37 6.18
C VAL A 63 -2.20 -11.58 4.89
N ALA A 64 -2.67 -10.33 4.98
CA ALA A 64 -2.93 -9.49 3.82
C ALA A 64 -1.66 -8.94 3.14
N ASP A 65 -0.54 -8.85 3.87
CA ASP A 65 0.76 -8.45 3.31
C ASP A 65 1.49 -9.61 2.61
N GLY A 66 1.21 -10.85 3.02
CA GLY A 66 1.92 -12.06 2.60
C GLY A 66 1.14 -12.95 1.63
N GLN A 67 1.64 -14.17 1.46
CA GLN A 67 0.90 -15.25 0.81
C GLN A 67 0.40 -16.19 1.92
N SER A 68 -0.89 -16.13 2.21
CA SER A 68 -1.55 -17.06 3.13
C SER A 68 -2.48 -17.97 2.34
N SER A 69 -2.72 -19.19 2.84
CA SER A 69 -3.70 -20.06 2.19
C SER A 69 -5.13 -19.53 2.34
N SER A 70 -6.02 -19.96 1.45
CA SER A 70 -7.44 -19.60 1.53
C SER A 70 -8.11 -20.16 2.79
N ALA A 71 -7.65 -21.33 3.28
CA ALA A 71 -8.15 -21.94 4.50
C ALA A 71 -7.77 -21.14 5.75
N GLU A 72 -6.50 -20.77 5.90
CA GLU A 72 -6.02 -19.94 7.01
C GLU A 72 -6.70 -18.56 7.02
N THR A 73 -6.86 -17.96 5.84
CA THR A 73 -7.57 -16.69 5.69
C THR A 73 -9.01 -16.78 6.17
N LYS A 74 -9.71 -17.87 5.80
CA LYS A 74 -11.10 -18.08 6.21
C LYS A 74 -11.23 -18.32 7.71
N GLU A 75 -10.37 -19.16 8.28
CA GLU A 75 -10.37 -19.43 9.73
C GLU A 75 -10.14 -18.14 10.53
N LEU A 76 -9.19 -17.31 10.09
CA LEU A 76 -8.93 -16.01 10.71
C LEU A 76 -10.14 -15.07 10.59
N TYR A 77 -10.79 -15.03 9.42
CA TYR A 77 -11.99 -14.23 9.20
C TYR A 77 -13.12 -14.63 10.16
N ASP A 78 -13.42 -15.93 10.24
CA ASP A 78 -14.48 -16.45 11.11
C ASP A 78 -14.16 -16.17 12.59
N THR A 79 -12.88 -16.23 12.96
CA THR A 79 -12.41 -15.89 14.31
C THR A 79 -12.66 -14.42 14.64
N ILE A 80 -12.22 -13.49 13.77
CA ILE A 80 -12.40 -12.04 14.00
C ILE A 80 -13.89 -11.68 14.08
N MET A 81 -14.73 -12.28 13.25
CA MET A 81 -16.19 -12.08 13.28
C MET A 81 -16.84 -12.51 14.61
N SER A 82 -16.21 -13.44 15.34
CA SER A 82 -16.71 -13.94 16.63
C SER A 82 -16.21 -13.15 17.85
N LEU A 83 -15.25 -12.25 17.66
CA LEU A 83 -14.68 -11.46 18.75
C LEU A 83 -15.73 -10.51 19.36
N PRO A 84 -15.69 -10.30 20.70
CA PRO A 84 -16.55 -9.33 21.35
C PRO A 84 -16.23 -7.92 20.85
N CYS A 85 -17.26 -7.12 20.61
CA CYS A 85 -17.16 -5.78 20.07
C CYS A 85 -17.72 -4.78 21.09
N ASP A 86 -16.90 -4.45 22.07
CA ASP A 86 -17.34 -3.72 23.27
C ASP A 86 -17.58 -2.23 23.03
N ASP A 87 -16.94 -1.66 22.00
CA ASP A 87 -17.07 -0.25 21.64
C ASP A 87 -16.86 0.01 20.12
N ALA A 88 -16.99 1.28 19.74
CA ALA A 88 -16.84 1.72 18.34
C ALA A 88 -15.39 1.58 17.82
N GLN A 89 -14.39 1.67 18.69
CA GLN A 89 -12.99 1.50 18.31
C GLN A 89 -12.71 0.04 17.97
N ALA A 90 -13.11 -0.90 18.83
CA ALA A 90 -13.02 -2.33 18.58
C ALA A 90 -13.77 -2.72 17.30
N HIS A 91 -14.98 -2.17 17.09
CA HIS A 91 -15.75 -2.38 15.87
C HIS A 91 -14.96 -1.98 14.62
N ALA A 92 -14.37 -0.79 14.63
CA ALA A 92 -13.63 -0.28 13.49
C ALA A 92 -12.37 -1.11 13.20
N ILE A 93 -11.63 -1.52 14.24
CA ILE A 93 -10.45 -2.37 14.09
C ILE A 93 -10.82 -3.75 13.54
N HIS A 94 -11.90 -4.37 14.02
CA HIS A 94 -12.39 -5.64 13.46
C HIS A 94 -12.81 -5.47 12.00
N ASN A 95 -13.54 -4.40 11.68
CA ASN A 95 -14.02 -4.12 10.33
C ASN A 95 -12.89 -3.96 9.31
N VAL A 96 -11.84 -3.18 9.65
CA VAL A 96 -10.69 -3.03 8.77
C VAL A 96 -9.90 -4.32 8.65
N ALA A 97 -9.72 -5.08 9.73
CA ALA A 97 -9.03 -6.37 9.71
C ALA A 97 -9.74 -7.38 8.78
N LEU A 98 -11.07 -7.46 8.85
CA LEU A 98 -11.88 -8.30 7.97
C LEU A 98 -11.78 -7.86 6.51
N LYS A 99 -11.80 -6.55 6.23
CA LYS A 99 -11.63 -6.02 4.86
C LYS A 99 -10.26 -6.31 4.28
N LEU A 100 -9.19 -6.28 5.09
CA LEU A 100 -7.84 -6.61 4.64
C LEU A 100 -7.76 -8.02 4.05
N ILE A 101 -8.43 -8.98 4.68
CA ILE A 101 -8.31 -10.41 4.33
C ILE A 101 -9.47 -10.96 3.50
N GLY A 102 -10.63 -10.30 3.52
CA GLY A 102 -11.87 -10.81 2.88
C GLY A 102 -12.44 -9.93 1.77
N ALA A 103 -12.02 -8.68 1.64
CA ALA A 103 -12.61 -7.74 0.69
C ALA A 103 -11.70 -7.44 -0.53
N GLY A 104 -12.28 -6.80 -1.54
CA GLY A 104 -11.51 -6.20 -2.64
C GLY A 104 -10.59 -5.09 -2.13
N GLY A 105 -9.47 -4.86 -2.80
CA GLY A 105 -8.45 -3.89 -2.43
C GLY A 105 -8.99 -2.47 -2.26
N LEU A 106 -9.94 -2.04 -3.09
CA LEU A 106 -10.58 -0.73 -2.91
C LEU A 106 -11.37 -0.63 -1.60
N GLN A 107 -12.13 -1.68 -1.25
CA GLN A 107 -12.85 -1.73 0.02
C GLN A 107 -11.90 -1.76 1.21
N ALA A 108 -10.78 -2.49 1.09
CA ALA A 108 -9.72 -2.47 2.09
C ALA A 108 -9.10 -1.08 2.25
N ALA A 109 -8.80 -0.38 1.14
CA ALA A 109 -8.25 0.98 1.16
C ALA A 109 -9.21 2.00 1.79
N MET A 110 -10.48 1.95 1.41
CA MET A 110 -11.52 2.81 2.02
C MET A 110 -11.71 2.50 3.51
N GLY A 111 -11.67 1.22 3.89
CA GLY A 111 -11.72 0.81 5.29
C GLY A 111 -10.53 1.33 6.08
N ALA A 112 -9.31 1.22 5.54
CA ALA A 112 -8.11 1.76 6.19
C ALA A 112 -8.14 3.30 6.38
N ILE A 113 -8.85 4.04 5.52
CA ILE A 113 -9.08 5.48 5.75
C ILE A 113 -10.14 5.70 6.84
N MET A 114 -11.32 5.10 6.65
CA MET A 114 -12.50 5.42 7.46
C MET A 114 -12.46 4.76 8.84
N ASP A 115 -12.18 3.47 8.89
CA ASP A 115 -12.21 2.70 10.14
C ASP A 115 -11.03 3.10 11.06
N LEU A 116 -9.83 3.37 10.52
CA LEU A 116 -8.73 3.88 11.36
C LEU A 116 -9.03 5.27 11.93
N ALA A 117 -9.79 6.10 11.22
CA ALA A 117 -10.24 7.39 11.75
C ALA A 117 -11.31 7.27 12.83
N VAL A 118 -12.24 6.32 12.69
CA VAL A 118 -13.19 5.97 13.75
C VAL A 118 -12.44 5.46 14.98
N ALA A 119 -11.45 4.58 14.79
CA ALA A 119 -10.66 4.00 15.87
C ALA A 119 -9.86 5.03 16.68
N THR A 120 -9.60 6.22 16.12
CA THR A 120 -8.99 7.34 16.85
C THR A 120 -9.98 8.36 17.41
N GLY A 121 -11.29 8.12 17.29
CA GLY A 121 -12.31 9.05 17.80
C GLY A 121 -12.55 10.28 16.92
N TRP A 122 -12.30 10.20 15.61
CA TRP A 122 -12.57 11.25 14.60
C TRP A 122 -11.87 12.61 14.75
N ASP A 123 -11.21 12.89 15.87
CA ASP A 123 -10.61 14.20 16.13
C ASP A 123 -9.43 14.55 15.20
N ASP A 124 -8.99 13.62 14.33
CA ASP A 124 -7.90 13.88 13.40
C ASP A 124 -7.99 13.16 12.03
N PHE A 125 -9.18 13.10 11.42
CA PHE A 125 -9.37 12.51 10.07
C PHE A 125 -8.40 13.10 9.03
N ARG A 126 -8.15 14.42 9.09
CA ARG A 126 -7.25 15.10 8.15
C ARG A 126 -5.79 14.70 8.30
N SER A 127 -5.30 14.50 9.54
CA SER A 127 -3.93 14.00 9.74
C SER A 127 -3.81 12.55 9.31
N ILE A 128 -4.84 11.73 9.52
CA ILE A 128 -4.84 10.34 9.04
C ILE A 128 -4.73 10.31 7.52
N THR A 129 -5.59 11.02 6.80
CA THR A 129 -5.51 11.03 5.34
C THR A 129 -4.23 11.70 4.84
N ALA A 130 -3.67 12.66 5.59
CA ALA A 130 -2.39 13.26 5.27
C ALA A 130 -1.19 12.34 5.47
N ALA A 131 -1.17 11.56 6.56
CA ALA A 131 -0.13 10.57 6.84
C ALA A 131 -0.16 9.40 5.84
N GLN A 132 -1.34 9.10 5.29
CA GLN A 132 -1.54 8.04 4.31
C GLN A 132 -1.25 8.46 2.87
N ALA A 133 -1.37 9.76 2.52
CA ALA A 133 -1.15 10.21 1.14
C ALA A 133 0.25 9.85 0.58
N PRO A 134 1.36 9.94 1.34
CA PRO A 134 2.66 9.46 0.89
C PRO A 134 2.71 7.94 0.65
N LEU A 135 2.02 7.14 1.48
CA LEU A 135 1.94 5.68 1.31
C LEU A 135 1.21 5.33 0.01
N LEU A 136 0.12 6.04 -0.30
CA LEU A 136 -0.62 5.81 -1.55
C LEU A 136 0.24 6.14 -2.77
N ARG A 137 0.98 7.25 -2.75
CA ARG A 137 1.95 7.58 -3.82
C ARG A 137 3.07 6.55 -3.91
N CYS A 138 3.53 6.02 -2.78
CA CYS A 138 4.53 4.95 -2.79
C CYS A 138 4.00 3.69 -3.47
N VAL A 139 2.78 3.26 -3.15
CA VAL A 139 2.25 2.00 -3.67
C VAL A 139 1.76 2.10 -5.11
N VAL A 140 1.08 3.20 -5.44
CA VAL A 140 0.44 3.39 -6.77
C VAL A 140 1.36 4.11 -7.76
N GLY A 141 2.29 4.94 -7.29
CA GLY A 141 3.02 5.89 -8.13
C GLY A 141 2.14 7.09 -8.49
N ASN A 142 2.49 7.78 -9.57
CA ASN A 142 1.60 8.77 -10.18
C ASN A 142 0.81 8.10 -11.32
N PRO A 143 -0.49 7.84 -11.13
CA PRO A 143 -1.26 7.03 -12.04
C PRO A 143 -1.57 7.80 -13.35
N PHE A 144 -1.42 9.13 -13.36
CA PHE A 144 -1.55 10.01 -14.53
C PHE A 144 -0.23 10.19 -15.31
N ARG A 145 0.89 9.73 -14.73
CA ARG A 145 2.23 9.76 -15.33
C ARG A 145 2.87 8.36 -15.25
N PRO A 146 2.32 7.36 -15.96
CA PRO A 146 2.82 5.98 -15.88
C PRO A 146 4.24 5.86 -16.45
N VAL A 147 5.09 5.12 -15.74
CA VAL A 147 6.47 4.85 -16.15
C VAL A 147 6.55 3.45 -16.74
N ALA A 148 7.05 3.34 -17.98
CA ALA A 148 7.35 2.05 -18.60
C ALA A 148 8.70 1.53 -18.12
N LEU A 149 8.79 0.22 -17.88
CA LEU A 149 10.04 -0.44 -17.54
C LEU A 149 10.94 -0.49 -18.78
N ASP A 150 12.16 0.04 -18.67
CA ASP A 150 13.22 -0.22 -19.64
C ASP A 150 13.93 -1.54 -19.27
N PRO A 151 14.00 -2.54 -20.17
CA PRO A 151 14.67 -3.80 -19.90
C PRO A 151 16.11 -3.66 -19.42
N ARG A 152 16.81 -2.58 -19.81
CA ARG A 152 18.18 -2.30 -19.37
C ARG A 152 18.28 -2.10 -17.86
N TRP A 153 17.22 -1.61 -17.22
CA TRP A 153 17.20 -1.37 -15.77
C TRP A 153 17.21 -2.67 -14.96
N ARG A 154 16.83 -3.80 -15.56
CA ARG A 154 16.79 -5.12 -14.91
C ARG A 154 18.11 -5.87 -14.98
N THR A 155 19.18 -5.22 -14.53
CA THR A 155 20.44 -5.92 -14.29
C THR A 155 20.28 -6.90 -13.12
N THR A 156 21.13 -7.93 -13.06
CA THR A 156 21.15 -8.87 -11.92
C THR A 156 21.25 -8.13 -10.59
N THR A 157 22.15 -7.15 -10.48
CA THR A 157 22.31 -6.31 -9.28
C THR A 157 21.02 -5.58 -8.89
N ALA A 158 20.34 -4.94 -9.84
CA ALA A 158 19.12 -4.19 -9.55
C ALA A 158 17.99 -5.14 -9.11
N VAL A 159 17.82 -6.27 -9.79
CA VAL A 159 16.81 -7.28 -9.44
C VAL A 159 17.08 -7.87 -8.06
N ASP A 160 18.31 -8.31 -7.78
CA ASP A 160 18.69 -8.89 -6.49
C ASP A 160 18.48 -7.90 -5.33
N LEU A 161 18.84 -6.62 -5.53
CA LEU A 161 18.55 -5.56 -4.56
C LEU A 161 17.04 -5.37 -4.38
N GLY A 162 16.28 -5.31 -5.48
CA GLY A 162 14.82 -5.19 -5.43
C GLY A 162 14.16 -6.34 -4.67
N GLU A 163 14.59 -7.59 -4.92
CA GLU A 163 14.09 -8.78 -4.23
C GLU A 163 14.43 -8.76 -2.74
N ALA A 164 15.68 -8.45 -2.38
CA ALA A 164 16.11 -8.35 -0.98
C ALA A 164 15.34 -7.24 -0.23
N ILE A 165 15.22 -6.05 -0.82
CA ILE A 165 14.45 -4.94 -0.23
C ILE A 165 13.00 -5.37 -0.01
N TYR A 166 12.39 -6.03 -0.99
CA TYR A 166 11.01 -6.46 -0.90
C TYR A 166 10.77 -7.55 0.16
N ALA A 167 11.65 -8.55 0.21
CA ALA A 167 11.56 -9.68 1.14
C ALA A 167 11.81 -9.25 2.59
N ASP A 168 12.88 -8.50 2.81
CA ASP A 168 13.30 -8.06 4.15
C ASP A 168 12.55 -6.81 4.63
N ARG A 169 11.77 -6.18 3.74
CA ARG A 169 11.16 -4.85 3.94
C ARG A 169 12.17 -3.76 4.29
N ALA A 170 13.40 -3.91 3.77
CA ALA A 170 14.54 -3.03 4.01
C ALA A 170 14.50 -1.78 3.09
N PHE A 171 13.40 -1.02 3.16
CA PHE A 171 13.14 0.11 2.25
C PHE A 171 14.13 1.27 2.41
N GLU A 172 14.84 1.34 3.54
CA GLU A 172 15.97 2.26 3.75
C GLU A 172 17.12 2.05 2.75
N ARG A 173 17.17 0.89 2.07
CA ARG A 173 18.17 0.59 1.02
C ARG A 173 17.76 1.05 -0.37
N LEU A 174 16.58 1.67 -0.54
CA LEU A 174 16.14 2.22 -1.83
C LEU A 174 17.12 3.21 -2.49
N PRO A 175 17.88 4.06 -1.75
CA PRO A 175 18.92 4.87 -2.36
C PRO A 175 20.00 4.04 -3.07
N ILE A 176 20.35 2.85 -2.53
CA ILE A 176 21.30 1.93 -3.16
C ILE A 176 20.70 1.34 -4.45
N LEU A 177 19.41 1.03 -4.44
CA LEU A 177 18.70 0.63 -5.66
C LEU A 177 18.70 1.76 -6.71
N ALA A 178 18.55 3.02 -6.29
CA ALA A 178 18.62 4.16 -7.20
C ALA A 178 19.96 4.22 -7.94
N ASP A 179 21.07 3.98 -7.23
CA ASP A 179 22.41 3.99 -7.81
C ASP A 179 22.59 2.82 -8.79
N ALA A 180 22.15 1.61 -8.40
CA ALA A 180 22.16 0.45 -9.31
C ALA A 180 21.32 0.67 -10.58
N LEU A 181 20.15 1.31 -10.45
CA LEU A 181 19.32 1.69 -11.60
C LEU A 181 20.02 2.72 -12.48
N GLN A 182 20.69 3.70 -11.87
CA GLN A 182 21.42 4.73 -12.60
C GLN A 182 22.62 4.15 -13.37
N ASP A 183 23.37 3.22 -12.76
CA ASP A 183 24.46 2.48 -13.41
C ASP A 183 23.95 1.62 -14.58
N ALA A 184 22.72 1.10 -14.46
CA ALA A 184 22.01 0.40 -15.53
C ALA A 184 21.46 1.32 -16.64
N GLY A 185 21.71 2.64 -16.55
CA GLY A 185 21.28 3.64 -17.53
C GLY A 185 19.91 4.27 -17.28
N CYS A 186 19.34 4.11 -16.09
CA CYS A 186 18.13 4.85 -15.69
C CYS A 186 18.48 6.32 -15.43
N SER A 187 17.79 7.22 -16.14
CA SER A 187 17.84 8.67 -15.91
C SER A 187 16.46 9.25 -15.61
N HIS A 188 15.45 8.40 -15.37
CA HIS A 188 14.07 8.84 -15.19
C HIS A 188 13.92 9.55 -13.83
N PRO A 189 13.56 10.85 -13.81
CA PRO A 189 13.59 11.65 -12.58
C PRO A 189 12.63 11.13 -11.51
N ASP A 190 11.42 10.68 -11.89
CA ASP A 190 10.46 10.13 -10.92
C ASP A 190 10.95 8.83 -10.27
N VAL A 191 11.63 7.95 -11.01
CA VAL A 191 12.14 6.66 -10.50
C VAL A 191 13.26 6.91 -9.49
N LEU A 192 14.27 7.68 -9.90
CA LEU A 192 15.42 7.98 -9.06
C LEU A 192 15.04 8.89 -7.88
N GLY A 193 14.17 9.87 -8.12
CA GLY A 193 13.63 10.77 -7.11
C GLY A 193 12.82 10.03 -6.05
N HIS A 194 11.97 9.08 -6.45
CA HIS A 194 11.22 8.26 -5.51
C HIS A 194 12.14 7.44 -4.60
N CYS A 195 13.14 6.77 -5.17
CA CYS A 195 14.07 5.92 -4.41
C CYS A 195 14.96 6.73 -3.45
N ARG A 196 15.27 7.99 -3.78
CA ARG A 196 16.13 8.87 -2.99
C ARG A 196 15.37 9.77 -2.03
N SER A 197 14.03 9.70 -2.02
CA SER A 197 13.20 10.58 -1.19
C SER A 197 13.50 10.35 0.30
N PRO A 198 14.12 11.33 1.00
CA PRO A 198 14.48 11.16 2.40
C PRO A 198 13.22 11.05 3.25
N GLY A 199 13.10 9.99 4.05
CA GLY A 199 11.90 9.77 4.88
C GLY A 199 10.63 9.47 4.07
N GLY A 200 10.77 9.07 2.80
CA GLY A 200 9.65 8.56 2.01
C GLY A 200 8.99 7.37 2.72
N ALA A 201 7.68 7.45 2.94
CA ALA A 201 6.91 6.37 3.52
C ALA A 201 6.83 5.20 2.52
N HIS A 202 7.85 4.35 2.53
CA HIS A 202 7.93 3.18 1.69
C HIS A 202 7.29 1.97 2.35
N SER A 203 6.58 1.19 1.54
CA SER A 203 5.93 -0.03 1.98
C SER A 203 6.02 -1.09 0.90
N ARG A 204 5.61 -2.31 1.25
CA ARG A 204 5.38 -3.36 0.27
C ARG A 204 4.38 -2.85 -0.77
N GLY A 205 4.66 -3.12 -2.04
CA GLY A 205 3.92 -2.55 -3.18
C GLY A 205 4.50 -1.24 -3.72
N CYS A 206 5.62 -0.76 -3.18
CA CYS A 206 6.40 0.35 -3.76
C CYS A 206 6.46 0.25 -5.28
N TRP A 207 5.99 1.27 -5.99
CA TRP A 207 5.76 1.21 -7.42
C TRP A 207 7.05 0.99 -8.21
N VAL A 208 8.20 1.52 -7.74
CA VAL A 208 9.50 1.28 -8.40
C VAL A 208 9.93 -0.17 -8.27
N ILE A 209 9.78 -0.77 -7.07
CA ILE A 209 10.13 -2.18 -6.85
C ILE A 209 9.17 -3.10 -7.62
N ASP A 210 7.86 -2.84 -7.55
CA ASP A 210 6.87 -3.59 -8.31
C ASP A 210 7.13 -3.50 -9.83
N LEU A 211 7.50 -2.31 -10.34
CA LEU A 211 7.90 -2.10 -11.72
C LEU A 211 9.14 -2.92 -12.08
N LEU A 212 10.18 -2.83 -11.25
CA LEU A 212 11.45 -3.52 -11.48
C LEU A 212 11.30 -5.04 -11.45
N LEU A 213 10.50 -5.57 -10.51
CA LEU A 213 10.27 -7.00 -10.31
C LEU A 213 9.06 -7.55 -11.07
N GLU A 214 8.42 -6.72 -11.91
CA GLU A 214 7.20 -7.06 -12.68
C GLU A 214 6.08 -7.68 -11.83
N LYS A 215 5.89 -7.16 -10.60
CA LYS A 215 4.80 -7.59 -9.72
C LYS A 215 3.48 -6.98 -10.25
N THR A 216 2.53 -7.85 -10.61
CA THR A 216 1.15 -7.48 -10.97
C THR A 216 0.18 -7.84 -9.88
#